data_AF-A0A967LHR2-F1
#
_entry.id   AF-A0A967LHR2-F1
#
_cell.length_a   1.000
_cell.length_b   1.000
_cell.length_c   1.000
_cell.angle_alpha   90.00
_cell.angle_beta   90.00
_cell.angle_gamma   90.00
#
_symmetry.space_group_name_H-M   'P 1'
#
loop_
_entity.id
_entity.type
_entity.pdbx_description
1 polymer ?
#
loop_
_entity_poly.entity_id
_entity_poly.type
_entity_poly.pdbx_seq_one_letter_code
_entity_poly.pdbx_strand_id
1 'polypeptide(L)'
;PDEAYEAAGATATADPLEGADVVLSVQPLPADRVRNLKADALTISFLPVHQELDLVRAFKDAKVTSFSMELIPRISRAQAM
;
A
#
# COMPACT_ATOMS: atom_id res chain seq x y z
N PRO A 1 -12.40 15.68 -6.47
CA PRO A 1 -11.74 16.00 -7.76
C PRO A 1 -10.24 16.19 -7.53
N ASP A 2 -9.42 16.02 -8.56
CA ASP A 2 -7.96 16.15 -8.45
C ASP A 2 -7.55 17.53 -7.91
N GLU A 3 -8.27 18.58 -8.29
CA GLU A 3 -8.11 19.96 -7.81
C GLU A 3 -8.10 20.08 -6.27
N ALA A 4 -8.89 19.25 -5.58
CA ALA A 4 -8.94 19.27 -4.11
C ALA A 4 -7.67 18.66 -3.48
N TYR A 5 -7.03 17.69 -4.15
CA TYR A 5 -5.76 17.11 -3.72
C TYR A 5 -4.60 18.05 -4.01
N GLU A 6 -4.62 18.70 -5.17
CA GLU A 6 -3.62 19.71 -5.54
C GLU A 6 -3.67 20.93 -4.61
N ALA A 7 -4.87 21.40 -4.25
CA ALA A 7 -5.04 22.46 -3.27
C ALA A 7 -4.50 22.09 -1.87
N ALA A 8 -4.46 20.79 -1.54
CA ALA A 8 -3.85 20.27 -0.31
C ALA A 8 -2.33 20.02 -0.42
N GLY A 9 -1.72 20.30 -1.58
CA GLY A 9 -0.28 20.18 -1.82
C GLY A 9 0.16 18.87 -2.47
N ALA A 10 -0.76 18.01 -2.88
CA ALA A 10 -0.41 16.81 -3.65
C ALA A 10 -0.14 17.16 -5.13
N THR A 11 0.47 16.23 -5.87
CA THR A 11 0.61 16.31 -7.32
C THR A 11 -0.21 15.19 -7.95
N ALA A 12 -1.14 15.53 -8.84
CA ALA A 12 -1.87 14.53 -9.62
C ALA A 12 -0.98 13.99 -10.75
N THR A 13 -0.86 12.68 -10.85
CA THR A 13 -0.06 12.01 -11.88
C THR A 13 -0.74 10.73 -12.35
N ALA A 14 -0.53 10.36 -13.61
CA ALA A 14 -1.05 9.13 -14.19
C ALA A 14 -0.31 7.88 -13.69
N ASP A 15 0.96 8.00 -13.25
CA ASP A 15 1.73 6.88 -12.70
C ASP A 15 2.38 7.24 -11.35
N PRO A 16 1.65 7.11 -10.24
CA PRO A 16 2.13 7.51 -8.92
C PRO A 16 3.04 6.46 -8.26
N LEU A 17 3.28 5.31 -8.88
CA LEU A 17 4.04 4.21 -8.26
C LEU A 17 5.56 4.37 -8.42
N GLU A 18 6.00 5.01 -9.50
CA GLU A 18 7.42 5.17 -9.79
C GLU A 18 8.08 6.07 -8.74
N GLY A 19 9.10 5.56 -8.06
CA GLY A 19 9.85 6.29 -7.04
C GLY A 19 9.13 6.47 -5.70
N ALA A 20 7.91 5.94 -5.52
CA ALA A 20 7.18 6.05 -4.27
C ALA A 20 7.84 5.24 -3.15
N ASP A 21 8.15 5.90 -2.04
CA ASP A 21 8.63 5.23 -0.81
C ASP A 21 7.49 4.59 0.00
N VAL A 22 6.29 5.19 -0.07
CA VAL A 22 5.09 4.71 0.62
C VAL A 22 3.93 4.73 -0.36
N VAL A 23 3.24 3.59 -0.51
CA VAL A 23 2.06 3.44 -1.35
C VAL A 23 0.84 3.12 -0.49
N LEU A 24 -0.17 3.98 -0.59
CA LEU A 24 -1.47 3.80 0.05
C LEU A 24 -2.47 3.32 -0.99
N SER A 25 -3.19 2.25 -0.68
CA SER A 25 -4.22 1.69 -1.55
C SER A 25 -5.32 1.06 -0.70
N VAL A 26 -6.56 1.09 -1.18
CA VAL A 26 -7.68 0.44 -0.47
C VAL A 26 -7.51 -1.07 -0.55
N GLN A 27 -7.62 -1.60 -1.77
CA GLN A 27 -7.29 -2.99 -2.08
C GLN A 27 -5.79 -3.13 -2.30
N PRO A 28 -5.19 -4.28 -1.99
CA PRO A 28 -3.77 -4.48 -2.24
C PRO A 28 -3.47 -4.35 -3.73
N LEU A 29 -2.26 -3.87 -4.04
CA LEU A 29 -1.79 -3.81 -5.41
C LEU A 29 -1.72 -5.23 -6.02
N PRO A 30 -2.09 -5.39 -7.29
CA PRO A 30 -1.94 -6.68 -7.96
C PRO A 30 -0.45 -7.01 -8.15
N ALA A 31 -0.15 -8.31 -8.21
CA ALA A 31 1.23 -8.81 -8.17
C ALA A 31 2.14 -8.29 -9.29
N ASP A 32 1.59 -7.91 -10.44
CA ASP A 32 2.30 -7.27 -11.55
C ASP A 32 2.75 -5.85 -11.21
N ARG A 33 1.90 -5.05 -10.55
CA ARG A 33 2.22 -3.68 -10.13
C ARG A 33 3.19 -3.65 -8.95
N VAL A 34 3.12 -4.63 -8.06
CA VAL A 34 4.03 -4.76 -6.91
C VAL A 34 5.49 -4.91 -7.35
N ARG A 35 5.75 -5.55 -8.50
CA ARG A 35 7.10 -5.70 -9.06
C ARG A 35 7.73 -4.39 -9.54
N ASN A 36 6.90 -3.38 -9.80
CA ASN A 36 7.35 -2.06 -10.25
C ASN A 36 7.62 -1.11 -9.08
N LEU A 37 7.36 -1.56 -7.84
CA LEU A 37 7.68 -0.77 -6.66
C LEU A 37 9.19 -0.70 -6.46
N LYS A 38 9.63 0.40 -5.86
CA LYS A 38 10.98 0.53 -5.35
C LYS A 38 11.23 -0.58 -4.32
N ALA A 39 12.42 -1.18 -4.34
CA ALA A 39 12.83 -2.09 -3.27
C ALA A 39 12.79 -1.37 -1.92
N ASP A 40 12.36 -2.07 -0.86
CA ASP A 40 12.16 -1.53 0.49
C ASP A 40 11.04 -0.48 0.61
N ALA A 41 10.20 -0.31 -0.42
CA ALA A 41 8.99 0.51 -0.32
C ALA A 41 8.02 -0.05 0.72
N LEU A 42 7.19 0.85 1.27
CA LEU A 42 6.12 0.54 2.20
C LEU A 42 4.77 0.51 1.49
N THR A 43 3.95 -0.49 1.80
CA THR A 43 2.57 -0.54 1.30
C THR A 43 1.59 -0.68 2.46
N ILE A 44 0.51 0.10 2.43
CA ILE A 44 -0.58 0.03 3.42
C ILE A 44 -1.90 -0.18 2.67
N SER A 45 -2.59 -1.29 2.97
CA SER A 45 -3.87 -1.66 2.35
C SER A 45 -4.62 -2.71 3.18
N PHE A 46 -5.84 -3.05 2.77
CA PHE A 46 -6.55 -4.23 3.26
C PHE A 46 -6.01 -5.52 2.62
N LEU A 47 -4.73 -5.81 2.84
CA LEU A 47 -4.06 -7.01 2.31
C LEU A 47 -4.60 -8.28 3.00
N PRO A 48 -5.22 -9.23 2.27
CA PRO A 48 -5.86 -10.41 2.86
C PRO A 48 -4.83 -11.52 3.13
N VAL A 49 -3.97 -11.30 4.14
CA VAL A 49 -2.76 -12.11 4.40
C VAL A 49 -3.01 -13.60 4.64
N HIS A 50 -4.23 -13.97 5.05
CA HIS A 50 -4.60 -15.36 5.35
C HIS A 50 -5.23 -16.07 4.15
N GLN A 51 -5.76 -15.31 3.18
CA GLN A 51 -6.58 -15.84 2.08
C GLN A 51 -5.77 -15.87 0.78
N GLU A 52 -4.91 -14.88 0.55
CA GLU A 52 -4.13 -14.75 -0.69
C GLU A 52 -2.62 -14.89 -0.45
N LEU A 53 -2.18 -16.10 -0.12
CA LEU A 53 -0.76 -16.36 0.16
C LEU A 53 0.15 -16.10 -1.05
N ASP A 54 -0.34 -16.28 -2.28
CA ASP A 54 0.43 -16.00 -3.48
C ASP A 54 0.68 -14.50 -3.67
N LEU A 55 -0.29 -13.67 -3.30
CA LEU A 55 -0.11 -12.23 -3.27
C LEU A 55 0.93 -11.85 -2.22
N VAL A 56 0.81 -12.37 -1.00
CA VAL A 56 1.82 -12.15 0.06
C VAL A 56 3.23 -12.56 -0.38
N ARG A 57 3.36 -13.69 -1.09
CA ARG A 57 4.65 -14.13 -1.67
C ARG A 57 5.18 -13.12 -2.69
N ALA A 58 4.33 -12.55 -3.55
CA ALA A 58 4.73 -11.55 -4.52
C ALA A 58 5.28 -10.27 -3.85
N PHE A 59 4.64 -9.77 -2.79
CA PHE A 59 5.14 -8.64 -2.01
C PHE A 59 6.47 -8.96 -1.34
N LYS A 60 6.61 -10.17 -0.77
CA LYS A 60 7.86 -10.66 -0.17
C LYS A 60 8.99 -10.77 -1.20
N ASP A 61 8.72 -11.33 -2.38
CA ASP A 61 9.71 -11.49 -3.45
C ASP A 61 10.15 -10.14 -4.04
N ALA A 62 9.25 -9.15 -4.06
CA ALA A 62 9.53 -7.77 -4.43
C ALA A 62 10.28 -6.97 -3.34
N LYS A 63 10.55 -7.58 -2.17
CA LYS A 63 11.21 -6.94 -1.01
C LYS A 63 10.47 -5.67 -0.54
N VAL A 64 9.15 -5.74 -0.51
CA VAL A 64 8.28 -4.67 -0.04
C VAL A 64 7.87 -4.97 1.40
N THR A 65 7.85 -3.94 2.25
CA THR A 65 7.33 -4.05 3.60
C THR A 65 5.84 -3.66 3.61
N SER A 66 4.97 -4.58 3.98
CA SER A 66 3.52 -4.38 3.89
C SER A 66 2.83 -4.40 5.24
N PHE A 67 1.93 -3.45 5.45
CA PHE A 67 1.01 -3.42 6.58
C PHE A 67 -0.41 -3.72 6.11
N SER A 68 -1.01 -4.76 6.67
CA SER A 68 -2.43 -5.08 6.46
C SER A 68 -3.29 -4.35 7.50
N MET A 69 -4.24 -3.56 7.04
CA MET A 69 -5.19 -2.86 7.91
C MET A 69 -6.10 -3.83 8.70
N GLU A 70 -6.31 -5.06 8.20
CA GLU A 70 -7.08 -6.08 8.93
C GLU A 70 -6.38 -6.58 10.19
N LEU A 71 -5.05 -6.44 10.25
CA LEU A 71 -4.21 -6.91 11.36
C LEU A 71 -3.92 -5.82 12.39
N ILE A 72 -4.53 -4.64 12.27
CA ILE A 72 -4.39 -3.59 13.28
C ILE A 72 -4.91 -4.14 14.62
N PRO A 73 -4.08 -4.13 15.68
CA PRO A 73 -4.48 -4.65 16.98
C PRO A 73 -5.68 -3.88 17.54
N ARG A 74 -6.69 -4.61 18.03
CA ARG A 74 -7.90 -4.01 18.63
C ARG A 74 -7.65 -3.59 20.08
N ILE A 75 -6.86 -2.53 20.25
CA ILE A 75 -6.50 -1.95 21.56
C ILE A 75 -6.85 -0.46 21.60
N SER A 76 -7.06 0.12 22.79
CA SER A 76 -7.48 1.52 22.94
C SER A 76 -6.56 2.53 22.23
N ARG A 77 -5.25 2.27 22.21
CA ARG A 77 -4.26 3.13 21.54
C ARG A 77 -4.41 3.17 20.00
N ALA A 78 -5.01 2.14 19.41
CA ALA A 78 -5.11 1.97 17.96
C ALA A 78 -6.53 2.21 17.42
N GLN A 79 -7.46 2.73 18.22
CA GLN A 79 -8.87 2.88 17.83
C GLN A 79 -9.11 3.87 16.68
N ALA A 80 -8.25 4.88 16.52
CA ALA A 80 -8.39 5.91 15.49
C ALA A 80 -7.78 5.51 14.13
N MET A 81 -7.19 4.31 14.06
CA MET A 81 -6.52 3.78 12.87
C MET A 81 -7.48 3.01 11.99
#